data_AF-A0A7Y0N2V6-F1
#
_entry.id   AF-A0A7Y0N2V6-F1
#
_cell.length_a   1.000
_cell.length_b   1.000
_cell.length_c   1.000
_cell.angle_alpha   90.00
_cell.angle_beta   90.00
_cell.angle_gamma   90.00
#
_symmetry.space_group_name_H-M   'P 1'
#
loop_
_entity.id
_entity.type
_entity.pdbx_description
1 polymer ?
#
loop_
_entity_poly.entity_id
_entity_poly.type
_entity_poly.pdbx_seq_one_letter_code
_entity_poly.pdbx_strand_id
1 'polypeptide(L)'
;TASTGSEVTRNAVLKSGQDKVKVSLRSPDMLADVAIVDPTLTYGTDQYTSGRGAMDAFTHLMEAYVCGEPNPLTDMVCEEGLRRLSRSVIAGCKQDNHKARSDLSFAALLGGMAITNAKLGAAHGLASALGGKLDAPHSV
;
A
#
# COMPACT_ATOMS: atom_id res chain seq x y z
N THR A 1 4.67 -8.46 3.87
CA THR A 1 3.25 -8.36 3.45
C THR A 1 3.19 -7.78 2.04
N ALA A 2 2.11 -8.00 1.29
CA ALA A 2 1.85 -7.30 0.02
C ALA A 2 0.80 -6.21 0.27
N SER A 3 1.22 -5.04 0.77
CA SER A 3 0.31 -4.00 1.28
C SER A 3 0.86 -2.59 1.11
N THR A 4 1.71 -2.17 2.05
CA THR A 4 2.00 -0.74 2.30
C THR A 4 2.89 -0.11 1.25
N GLY A 5 3.74 -0.89 0.57
CA GLY A 5 4.79 -0.38 -0.31
C GLY A 5 5.80 0.51 0.43
N SER A 6 5.86 0.41 1.76
CA SER A 6 6.64 1.33 2.60
C SER A 6 8.14 1.30 2.30
N GLU A 7 8.64 0.18 1.78
CA GLU A 7 10.02 -0.03 1.35
C GLU A 7 10.50 0.94 0.26
N VAL A 8 9.58 1.60 -0.46
CA VAL A 8 9.89 2.61 -1.47
C VAL A 8 9.24 3.97 -1.15
N THR A 9 8.90 4.19 0.12
CA THR A 9 8.35 5.46 0.58
C THR A 9 9.30 6.15 1.55
N ARG A 10 9.14 7.47 1.67
CA ARG A 10 9.85 8.31 2.64
C ARG A 10 9.03 8.59 3.90
N ASN A 11 8.10 7.70 4.24
CA ASN A 11 7.12 7.89 5.29
C ASN A 11 7.28 6.82 6.38
N ALA A 12 7.20 7.22 7.65
CA ALA A 12 6.95 6.30 8.76
C ALA A 12 5.69 6.73 9.51
N VAL A 13 4.81 5.79 9.79
CA VAL A 13 3.54 6.07 10.46
C VAL A 13 3.59 5.50 11.87
N LEU A 14 3.49 6.38 12.87
CA LEU A 14 3.61 6.05 14.29
C LEU A 14 2.33 6.43 15.02
N LYS A 15 1.97 5.64 16.05
CA LYS A 15 0.86 5.96 16.96
C LYS A 15 1.43 6.56 18.24
N SER A 16 1.06 7.80 18.57
CA SER A 16 1.36 8.39 19.89
C SER A 16 0.41 7.79 20.91
N GLY A 17 0.95 7.02 21.86
CA GLY A 17 0.15 6.44 22.95
C GLY A 17 -0.39 7.49 23.92
N GLN A 18 0.36 8.58 24.12
CA GLN A 18 -0.01 9.68 25.01
C GLN A 18 -1.13 10.53 24.39
N ASP A 19 -0.92 10.96 23.15
CA ASP A 19 -1.85 11.88 22.47
C ASP A 19 -2.99 11.17 21.74
N LYS A 20 -2.92 9.83 21.63
CA LYS A 20 -3.88 8.99 20.90
C LYS A 20 -4.11 9.46 19.46
N VAL A 21 -3.02 9.87 18.79
CA VAL A 21 -3.03 10.25 17.37
C VAL A 21 -2.10 9.36 16.55
N LYS A 22 -2.42 9.22 15.25
CA LYS A 22 -1.59 8.56 14.26
C LYS A 22 -0.87 9.64 13.45
N VAL A 23 0.46 9.65 13.50
CA VAL A 23 1.32 10.68 12.90
C VAL A 23 2.14 10.05 11.78
N SER A 24 2.20 10.71 10.62
CA SER A 24 3.10 10.34 9.53
C SER A 24 4.31 11.27 9.56
N LEU A 25 5.47 10.72 9.90
CA LEU A 25 6.77 11.37 9.75
C LEU A 25 7.25 11.21 8.32
N ARG A 26 7.88 12.24 7.76
CA ARG A 26 8.43 12.23 6.40
C ARG A 26 9.77 12.93 6.35
N SER A 27 10.77 12.29 5.75
CA SER A 27 12.08 12.89 5.46
C SER A 27 12.68 12.22 4.23
N PRO A 28 13.37 12.95 3.34
CA PRO A 28 14.18 12.34 2.27
C PRO A 28 15.12 11.24 2.77
N ASP A 29 15.66 11.38 3.99
CA ASP A 29 16.58 10.42 4.61
C ASP A 29 15.89 9.13 5.10
N MET A 30 14.57 9.02 4.96
CA MET A 30 13.80 7.83 5.34
C MET A 30 13.53 6.90 4.16
N LEU A 31 13.97 7.25 2.96
CA LEU A 31 13.91 6.34 1.82
C LEU A 31 14.96 5.24 2.00
N ALA A 32 14.58 3.98 1.79
CA ALA A 32 15.52 2.87 1.87
C ALA A 32 16.57 2.95 0.74
N ASP A 33 17.84 2.69 1.06
CA ASP A 33 18.91 2.57 0.06
C ASP A 33 18.66 1.38 -0.88
N VAL A 34 18.07 0.30 -0.35
CA VAL A 34 17.75 -0.93 -1.07
C VAL A 34 16.39 -1.46 -0.59
N ALA A 35 15.50 -1.74 -1.54
CA ALA A 35 14.24 -2.45 -1.29
C ALA A 35 14.30 -3.87 -1.87
N ILE A 36 14.10 -4.88 -1.02
CA ILE A 36 14.02 -6.29 -1.44
C ILE A 36 12.56 -6.73 -1.37
N VAL A 37 11.98 -7.04 -2.52
CA VAL A 37 10.60 -7.55 -2.63
C VAL A 37 10.65 -9.02 -3.02
N ASP A 38 10.61 -9.89 -2.01
CA ASP A 38 10.53 -11.34 -2.19
C ASP A 38 9.09 -11.83 -1.94
N PRO A 39 8.35 -12.24 -2.98
CA PRO A 39 6.98 -12.71 -2.84
C PRO A 39 6.85 -13.97 -1.96
N THR A 40 7.90 -14.78 -1.83
CA THR A 40 7.86 -16.02 -1.03
C THR A 40 7.63 -15.73 0.45
N LEU A 41 8.06 -14.56 0.93
CA LEU A 41 7.81 -14.08 2.29
C LEU A 41 6.33 -13.71 2.54
N THR A 42 5.49 -13.75 1.50
CA THR A 42 4.04 -13.54 1.63
C THR A 42 3.23 -14.83 1.60
N TYR A 43 3.86 -15.98 1.35
CA TYR A 43 3.17 -17.27 1.25
C TYR A 43 2.60 -17.67 2.61
N GLY A 44 1.44 -18.33 2.62
CA GLY A 44 0.74 -18.69 3.85
C GLY A 44 0.11 -17.52 4.62
N THR A 45 0.18 -16.27 4.13
CA THR A 45 -0.55 -15.15 4.76
C THR A 45 -2.04 -15.44 4.71
N ASP A 46 -2.74 -15.33 5.85
CA ASP A 46 -4.17 -15.64 5.94
C ASP A 46 -5.01 -14.74 5.01
N GLN A 47 -6.20 -15.25 4.64
CA GLN A 47 -7.08 -14.60 3.67
C GLN A 47 -7.47 -13.17 4.08
N TYR A 48 -7.71 -12.90 5.36
CA TYR A 48 -8.16 -11.59 5.82
C TYR A 48 -7.02 -10.58 5.79
N THR A 49 -5.84 -10.96 6.28
CA THR A 49 -4.64 -10.10 6.21
C THR A 49 -4.22 -9.85 4.78
N SER A 50 -4.26 -10.87 3.92
CA SER A 50 -3.91 -10.74 2.50
C SER A 50 -4.93 -9.85 1.76
N GLY A 51 -6.23 -10.02 2.04
CA GLY A 51 -7.28 -9.20 1.44
C GLY A 51 -7.19 -7.73 1.85
N ARG A 52 -6.95 -7.48 3.14
CA ARG A 52 -6.69 -6.14 3.70
C ARG A 52 -5.50 -5.47 3.04
N GLY A 53 -4.38 -6.18 2.92
CA GLY A 53 -3.19 -5.67 2.27
C GLY A 53 -3.40 -5.36 0.78
N ALA A 54 -4.13 -6.22 0.06
CA ALA A 54 -4.47 -5.95 -1.33
C ALA A 54 -5.36 -4.71 -1.48
N MET A 55 -6.30 -4.47 -0.55
CA MET A 55 -7.13 -3.26 -0.58
C MET A 55 -6.35 -1.98 -0.25
N ASP A 56 -5.36 -2.07 0.63
CA ASP A 56 -4.40 -0.98 0.91
C ASP A 56 -3.62 -0.60 -0.35
N ALA A 57 -3.00 -1.59 -1.02
CA ALA A 57 -2.29 -1.41 -2.28
C ALA A 57 -3.20 -0.85 -3.39
N PHE A 58 -4.44 -1.35 -3.50
CA PHE A 58 -5.43 -0.82 -4.44
C PHE A 58 -5.73 0.66 -4.17
N THR A 59 -5.91 1.03 -2.90
CA THR A 59 -6.24 2.39 -2.50
C THR A 59 -5.07 3.33 -2.81
N HIS A 60 -3.83 2.91 -2.54
CA HIS A 60 -2.63 3.64 -2.93
C HIS A 60 -2.60 3.94 -4.44
N LEU A 61 -2.78 2.91 -5.28
CA LEU A 61 -2.75 3.04 -6.74
C LEU A 61 -3.91 3.90 -7.24
N MET A 62 -5.13 3.68 -6.75
CA MET A 62 -6.31 4.42 -7.19
C MET A 62 -6.25 5.88 -6.79
N GLU A 63 -5.92 6.20 -5.54
CA GLU A 63 -5.84 7.59 -5.10
C GLU A 63 -4.72 8.33 -5.82
N ALA A 64 -3.55 7.70 -6.01
CA ALA A 64 -2.47 8.30 -6.77
C ALA A 64 -2.82 8.53 -8.26
N TYR A 65 -3.70 7.71 -8.85
CA TYR A 65 -4.13 7.85 -10.25
C TYR A 65 -5.18 8.95 -10.46
N VAL A 66 -6.11 9.13 -9.50
CA VAL A 66 -7.27 10.01 -9.68
C VAL A 66 -7.19 11.33 -8.91
N CYS A 67 -6.26 11.47 -7.97
CA CYS A 67 -6.12 12.67 -7.16
C CYS A 67 -4.94 13.53 -7.63
N GLY A 68 -5.15 14.84 -7.64
CA GLY A 68 -4.11 15.81 -8.01
C GLY A 68 -4.02 16.06 -9.50
N GLU A 69 -2.86 16.55 -9.95
CA GLU A 69 -2.60 16.82 -11.36
C GLU A 69 -2.14 15.54 -12.08
N PRO A 70 -2.57 15.31 -13.33
CA PRO A 70 -2.12 14.16 -14.11
C PRO A 70 -0.60 14.10 -14.22
N ASN A 71 -0.04 12.90 -14.07
CA ASN A 71 1.40 12.67 -14.21
C ASN A 71 1.62 11.35 -14.95
N PRO A 72 1.98 11.40 -16.24
CA PRO A 72 2.08 10.22 -17.09
C PRO A 72 2.99 9.12 -16.52
N LEU A 73 4.04 9.48 -15.78
CA LEU A 73 4.94 8.49 -15.18
C LEU A 73 4.27 7.72 -14.04
N THR A 74 3.60 8.44 -13.13
CA THR A 74 2.86 7.78 -12.04
C THR A 74 1.62 7.07 -12.57
N ASP A 75 0.97 7.60 -13.61
CA ASP A 75 -0.21 7.02 -14.22
C ASP A 75 0.09 5.64 -14.81
N MET A 76 1.20 5.50 -15.55
CA MET A 76 1.66 4.19 -16.06
C MET A 76 1.96 3.19 -14.93
N VAL A 77 2.57 3.65 -13.83
CA VAL A 77 2.84 2.83 -12.64
C VAL A 77 1.54 2.36 -12.00
N CYS A 78 0.57 3.26 -11.86
CA CYS A 78 -0.75 2.97 -11.30
C CYS A 78 -1.51 1.97 -12.16
N GLU A 79 -1.58 2.18 -13.48
CA GLU A 79 -2.29 1.33 -14.43
C GLU A 79 -1.73 -0.10 -14.43
N GLU A 80 -0.40 -0.26 -14.43
CA GLU A 80 0.23 -1.58 -14.33
C GLU A 80 -0.11 -2.26 -13.00
N GLY A 81 -0.01 -1.54 -11.88
CA GLY A 81 -0.37 -2.07 -10.56
C GLY A 81 -1.82 -2.54 -10.50
N LEU A 82 -2.76 -1.72 -10.97
CA LEU A 82 -4.19 -2.03 -11.00
C LEU A 82 -4.50 -3.23 -11.91
N ARG A 83 -3.84 -3.33 -13.06
CA ARG A 83 -3.95 -4.47 -13.98
C ARG A 83 -3.47 -5.78 -13.36
N ARG A 84 -2.45 -5.74 -12.51
CA ARG A 84 -1.98 -6.94 -11.77
C ARG A 84 -2.89 -7.29 -10.61
N LEU A 85 -3.29 -6.29 -9.84
CA LEU A 85 -4.13 -6.47 -8.68
C LEU A 85 -5.49 -7.08 -9.06
N SER A 86 -6.14 -6.52 -10.09
CA SER A 86 -7.46 -6.97 -10.56
C SER A 86 -7.52 -8.46 -10.95
N ARG A 87 -6.48 -8.98 -11.62
CA ARG A 87 -6.43 -10.40 -12.02
C ARG A 87 -5.96 -11.35 -10.92
N SER A 88 -5.26 -10.85 -9.89
CA SER A 88 -4.53 -11.69 -8.93
C SER A 88 -5.11 -11.67 -7.52
N VAL A 89 -5.92 -10.67 -7.14
CA VAL A 89 -6.39 -10.51 -5.75
C VAL A 89 -7.15 -11.73 -5.22
N ILE A 90 -8.05 -12.32 -5.99
CA ILE A 90 -8.84 -13.46 -5.51
C ILE A 90 -7.96 -14.71 -5.35
N ALA A 91 -7.14 -15.04 -6.35
CA ALA A 91 -6.28 -16.21 -6.30
C ALA A 91 -5.16 -16.09 -5.25
N GLY A 92 -4.55 -14.91 -5.12
CA GLY A 92 -3.49 -14.66 -4.14
C GLY A 92 -3.99 -14.71 -2.71
N CYS A 93 -5.16 -14.11 -2.43
CA CYS A 93 -5.69 -14.03 -1.07
C CYS A 93 -6.43 -15.29 -0.61
N LYS A 94 -7.19 -15.96 -1.50
CA LYS A 94 -8.00 -17.14 -1.12
C LYS A 94 -7.32 -18.48 -1.34
N GLN A 95 -6.41 -18.57 -2.30
CA GLN A 95 -5.84 -19.85 -2.75
C GLN A 95 -4.32 -19.94 -2.55
N ASP A 96 -3.71 -18.93 -1.93
CA ASP A 96 -2.26 -18.85 -1.74
C ASP A 96 -1.47 -18.96 -3.06
N ASN A 97 -2.08 -18.63 -4.21
CA ASN A 97 -1.46 -18.89 -5.50
C ASN A 97 -0.16 -18.08 -5.66
N HIS A 98 0.97 -18.77 -5.82
CA HIS A 98 2.30 -18.15 -5.81
C HIS A 98 2.49 -17.09 -6.90
N LYS A 99 1.96 -17.30 -8.11
CA LYS A 99 2.02 -16.33 -9.20
C LYS A 99 1.19 -15.10 -8.87
N ALA A 100 -0.01 -15.31 -8.34
CA ALA A 100 -0.88 -14.21 -7.91
C ALA A 100 -0.26 -13.42 -6.74
N ARG A 101 0.40 -14.07 -5.79
CA ARG A 101 1.14 -13.40 -4.71
C ARG A 101 2.33 -12.58 -5.19
N SER A 102 3.03 -13.06 -6.23
CA SER A 102 4.05 -12.26 -6.91
C SER A 102 3.47 -11.01 -7.54
N ASP A 103 2.31 -11.12 -8.20
CA ASP A 103 1.62 -9.98 -8.77
C ASP A 103 1.12 -8.99 -7.70
N LEU A 104 0.62 -9.48 -6.56
CA LEU A 104 0.20 -8.63 -5.44
C LEU A 104 1.38 -7.91 -4.78
N SER A 105 2.50 -8.60 -4.57
CA SER A 105 3.72 -7.99 -4.01
C SER A 105 4.26 -6.89 -4.92
N PHE A 106 4.26 -7.13 -6.24
CA PHE A 106 4.66 -6.11 -7.21
C PHE A 106 3.65 -4.96 -7.28
N ALA A 107 2.35 -5.22 -7.23
CA ALA A 107 1.34 -4.15 -7.19
C ALA A 107 1.47 -3.26 -5.95
N ALA A 108 1.77 -3.84 -4.77
CA ALA A 108 2.01 -3.08 -3.55
C ALA A 108 3.27 -2.20 -3.64
N LEU A 109 4.35 -2.71 -4.23
CA LEU A 109 5.56 -1.94 -4.54
C LEU A 109 5.24 -0.74 -5.44
N LEU A 110 4.50 -0.96 -6.53
CA LEU A 110 4.06 0.11 -7.44
C LEU A 110 3.18 1.13 -6.73
N GLY A 111 2.32 0.69 -5.81
CA GLY A 111 1.53 1.57 -4.94
C GLY A 111 2.43 2.50 -4.10
N GLY A 112 3.48 1.96 -3.47
CA GLY A 112 4.48 2.74 -2.75
C GLY A 112 5.21 3.77 -3.61
N MET A 113 5.61 3.38 -4.83
CA MET A 113 6.22 4.29 -5.81
C MET A 113 5.27 5.41 -6.22
N ALA A 114 3.99 5.09 -6.46
CA ALA A 114 2.97 6.05 -6.86
C ALA A 114 2.74 7.11 -5.76
N ILE A 115 2.47 6.68 -4.52
CA ILE A 115 2.12 7.59 -3.42
C ILE A 115 3.28 8.50 -3.00
N THR A 116 4.51 8.04 -3.20
CA THR A 116 5.71 8.84 -2.93
C THR A 116 5.82 10.05 -3.86
N ASN A 117 5.26 9.95 -5.07
CA ASN A 117 5.38 10.93 -6.14
C ASN A 117 4.08 11.72 -6.41
N ALA A 118 2.91 11.11 -6.26
CA ALA A 118 1.59 11.72 -6.51
C ALA A 118 0.80 12.10 -5.25
N LYS A 119 1.29 11.70 -4.06
CA LYS A 119 0.57 11.79 -2.78
C LYS A 119 -0.70 10.92 -2.77
N LEU A 120 -1.64 11.21 -1.86
CA LEU A 120 -2.82 10.41 -1.55
C LEU A 120 -4.05 11.31 -1.40
N GLY A 121 -5.23 10.68 -1.42
CA GLY A 121 -6.53 11.33 -1.42
C GLY A 121 -7.27 11.28 -0.08
N ALA A 122 -8.59 11.46 -0.17
CA ALA A 122 -9.47 11.58 0.99
C ALA A 122 -9.65 10.28 1.79
N ALA A 123 -9.51 9.09 1.18
CA ALA A 123 -9.64 7.82 1.87
C ALA A 123 -8.53 7.65 2.92
N HIS A 124 -7.27 7.95 2.55
CA HIS A 124 -6.16 7.95 3.50
C HIS A 124 -6.27 9.07 4.55
N GLY A 125 -6.79 10.23 4.17
CA GLY A 125 -7.09 11.32 5.11
C GLY A 125 -8.05 10.88 6.22
N LEU A 126 -9.15 10.22 5.83
CA LEU A 126 -10.15 9.71 6.76
C LEU A 126 -9.62 8.56 7.62
N ALA A 127 -8.94 7.58 7.01
CA ALA A 127 -8.38 6.43 7.71
C ALA A 127 -7.33 6.85 8.77
N SER A 128 -6.54 7.88 8.48
CA SER A 128 -5.56 8.42 9.44
C SER A 128 -6.24 9.08 10.65
N ALA A 129 -7.32 9.84 10.42
CA ALA A 129 -8.09 10.48 11.48
C ALA A 129 -8.83 9.46 12.36
N LEU A 130 -9.38 8.40 11.76
CA LEU A 130 -10.09 7.34 12.47
C LEU A 130 -9.14 6.38 13.20
N GLY A 131 -8.01 6.01 12.61
CA GLY A 131 -7.06 5.05 13.19
C GLY A 131 -6.34 5.52 14.46
N GLY A 132 -6.37 6.83 14.76
CA GLY A 132 -5.93 7.34 16.07
C GLY A 132 -6.96 7.06 17.18
N LYS A 133 -8.25 7.08 16.83
CA LYS A 133 -9.39 7.02 17.77
C LYS A 133 -10.02 5.64 17.91
N LEU A 134 -9.91 4.80 16.89
CA LEU A 134 -10.48 3.45 16.83
C LEU A 134 -9.37 2.41 16.85
N ASP A 135 -9.63 1.26 17.47
CA ASP A 135 -8.76 0.09 17.38
C ASP A 135 -9.10 -0.72 16.12
N ALA A 136 -8.88 -0.09 14.95
CA ALA A 136 -9.15 -0.66 13.65
C ALA A 136 -7.86 -0.74 12.81
N PRO A 137 -7.66 -1.80 12.02
CA PRO A 137 -6.55 -1.87 11.06
C PRO A 137 -6.62 -0.74 10.03
N HIS A 138 -5.49 -0.32 9.47
CA HIS A 138 -5.43 0.81 8.54
C HIS A 138 -6.30 0.64 7.29
N SER A 139 -6.43 -0.60 6.83
CA SER A 139 -7.01 -1.00 5.55
C SER A 139 -8.40 -1.63 5.70
N VAL A 140 -9.20 -1.15 6.65
CA VAL A 140 -10.59 -1.58 6.92
C VAL A 140 -11.53 -0.41 6.77
#